data_AF-A0AAE4ERL1-F1
#
_entry.id   AF-A0AAE4ERL1-F1
#
_cell.length_a   1.000
_cell.length_b   1.000
_cell.length_c   1.000
_cell.angle_alpha   90.00
_cell.angle_beta   90.00
_cell.angle_gamma   90.00
#
_symmetry.space_group_name_H-M   'P 1'
#
loop_
_entity.id
_entity.type
_entity.pdbx_description
1 polymer ?
#
loop_
_entity_poly.entity_id
_entity_poly.type
_entity_poly.pdbx_seq_one_letter_code
_entity_poly.pdbx_strand_id
1 'polypeptide(L)'
;MSTVTPFAVLAVIGAASGSVTAWLLLRRDRPAEVLTPSAPAEPVPDEVAARLLADEHTVRLAELASFAEQADADPERRQECVHAIAARFDDDWPDPVAWQAELWQLLRPHLRRESPRFWPGMDLDLDYLVLHAVDLRGCEVRRASFVETSFAGPVDFTGATAAEYDFTGAHVRIDADVVRVWPPGWEPGEPEPQPWVELRER
;
A
#
# COMPACT_ATOMS: atom_id res chain seq x y z
N MET A 1 -27.80 57.14 -32.87
CA MET A 1 -26.94 56.96 -31.68
C MET A 1 -27.13 55.51 -31.26
N SER A 2 -26.36 54.58 -31.82
CA SER A 2 -25.04 54.08 -31.38
C SER A 2 -25.13 52.91 -30.40
N THR A 3 -25.06 51.70 -30.97
CA THR A 3 -24.06 50.62 -30.76
C THR A 3 -23.69 50.11 -29.34
N VAL A 4 -23.45 48.78 -29.31
CA VAL A 4 -22.44 47.99 -28.54
C VAL A 4 -23.00 47.01 -27.49
N THR A 5 -22.97 45.70 -27.81
CA THR A 5 -22.69 44.56 -26.90
C THR A 5 -21.18 44.54 -26.59
N PRO A 6 -20.67 44.11 -25.41
CA PRO A 6 -20.56 42.66 -25.09
C PRO A 6 -20.27 42.26 -23.59
N PHE A 7 -20.02 40.95 -23.34
CA PHE A 7 -19.20 40.28 -22.28
C PHE A 7 -19.43 40.66 -20.78
N ALA A 8 -19.36 39.82 -19.75
CA ALA A 8 -18.89 38.46 -19.51
C ALA A 8 -19.29 38.08 -18.04
N VAL A 9 -18.87 36.87 -17.64
CA VAL A 9 -18.47 36.44 -16.28
C VAL A 9 -19.49 35.56 -15.51
N LEU A 10 -19.23 34.25 -15.62
CA LEU A 10 -19.09 33.25 -14.55
C LEU A 10 -19.95 33.38 -13.29
N ALA A 11 -20.67 32.31 -12.94
CA ALA A 11 -20.13 31.29 -12.02
C ALA A 11 -21.20 30.24 -11.64
N VAL A 12 -20.78 28.98 -11.73
CA VAL A 12 -20.93 27.92 -10.71
C VAL A 12 -22.33 27.69 -10.12
N ILE A 13 -22.92 26.54 -10.45
CA ILE A 13 -23.26 25.45 -9.50
C ILE A 13 -23.77 24.28 -10.38
N GLY A 14 -22.96 23.23 -10.47
CA GLY A 14 -23.28 22.01 -11.21
C GLY A 14 -23.15 20.79 -10.32
N ALA A 15 -24.27 20.45 -9.68
CA ALA A 15 -24.69 19.10 -9.26
C ALA A 15 -23.66 18.18 -8.58
N ALA A 16 -23.76 18.13 -7.25
CA ALA A 16 -23.48 16.91 -6.51
C ALA A 16 -24.59 15.89 -6.80
N SER A 17 -24.33 14.89 -7.64
CA SER A 17 -25.01 13.59 -7.61
C SER A 17 -24.41 12.62 -8.62
N GLY A 18 -23.96 11.48 -8.11
CA GLY A 18 -23.69 10.28 -8.89
C GLY A 18 -22.22 9.96 -9.03
N SER A 19 -21.74 8.95 -8.29
CA SER A 19 -20.88 7.86 -8.79
C SER A 19 -20.37 6.96 -7.66
N VAL A 20 -21.26 6.23 -6.97
CA VAL A 20 -20.85 5.01 -6.24
C VAL A 20 -20.86 3.78 -7.18
N THR A 21 -21.33 3.95 -8.41
CA THR A 21 -21.32 2.91 -9.47
C THR A 21 -20.06 2.90 -10.35
N ALA A 22 -19.10 3.80 -10.12
CA ALA A 22 -17.90 3.90 -10.97
C ALA A 22 -16.72 3.04 -10.47
N TRP A 23 -16.74 2.55 -9.23
CA TRP A 23 -15.57 1.91 -8.62
C TRP A 23 -15.39 0.42 -8.99
N LEU A 24 -16.39 -0.22 -9.58
CA LEU A 24 -16.33 -1.65 -9.98
C LEU A 24 -16.10 -1.90 -11.48
N LEU A 25 -15.88 -0.86 -12.30
CA LEU A 25 -15.69 -0.99 -13.76
C LEU A 25 -14.27 -0.73 -14.27
N LEU A 26 -13.30 -0.47 -13.38
CA LEU A 26 -11.87 -0.45 -13.72
C LEU A 26 -11.16 -1.78 -13.38
N ARG A 27 -11.94 -2.86 -13.38
CA ARG A 27 -11.42 -4.22 -13.55
C ARG A 27 -10.85 -4.32 -14.97
N ARG A 28 -9.55 -4.08 -15.07
CA ARG A 28 -8.57 -4.62 -16.02
C ARG A 28 -9.14 -5.53 -17.12
N ASP A 29 -9.91 -4.97 -18.06
CA ASP A 29 -10.24 -5.52 -19.38
C ASP A 29 -11.10 -4.49 -20.16
N ARG A 30 -10.44 -3.49 -20.76
CA ARG A 30 -10.92 -2.93 -22.03
C ARG A 30 -10.08 -3.56 -23.12
N PRO A 31 -10.64 -4.34 -24.06
CA PRO A 31 -9.95 -4.52 -25.33
C PRO A 31 -9.86 -3.11 -25.93
N ALA A 32 -8.68 -2.51 -25.85
CA ALA A 32 -8.39 -1.28 -26.55
C ALA A 32 -8.68 -1.56 -28.03
N GLU A 33 -9.61 -0.81 -28.61
CA GLU A 33 -9.75 -0.75 -30.05
C GLU A 33 -8.39 -0.24 -30.57
N VAL A 34 -7.58 -1.15 -31.11
CA VAL A 34 -6.21 -0.88 -31.52
C VAL A 34 -6.26 0.04 -32.73
N LEU A 35 -6.22 1.34 -32.48
CA LEU A 35 -5.77 2.31 -33.47
C LEU A 35 -4.28 2.04 -33.65
N THR A 36 -3.93 1.21 -34.64
CA THR A 36 -2.55 0.92 -34.99
C THR A 36 -1.84 2.23 -35.32
N PRO A 37 -0.87 2.69 -34.51
CA PRO A 37 -0.12 3.88 -34.84
C PRO A 37 0.66 3.61 -36.13
N SER A 38 0.54 4.50 -37.12
CA SER A 38 1.16 4.33 -38.44
C SER A 38 2.69 4.53 -38.44
N ALA A 39 3.30 4.77 -37.26
CA ALA A 39 4.74 4.89 -37.06
C ALA A 39 5.14 4.17 -35.76
N PRO A 40 6.33 3.55 -35.68
CA PRO A 40 6.85 3.05 -34.41
C PRO A 40 6.93 4.21 -33.41
N ALA A 41 6.40 4.02 -32.20
CA ALA A 41 6.51 5.01 -31.14
C ALA A 41 7.99 5.30 -30.90
N GLU A 42 8.39 6.57 -30.99
CA GLU A 42 9.73 6.94 -30.58
C GLU A 42 9.91 6.60 -29.08
N PRO A 43 11.05 6.01 -28.69
CA PRO A 43 11.28 5.69 -27.29
C PRO A 43 11.24 6.98 -26.46
N VAL A 44 10.44 6.98 -25.40
CA VAL A 44 10.41 8.08 -24.44
C VAL A 44 11.81 8.19 -23.83
N PRO A 45 12.43 9.38 -23.81
CA PRO A 45 13.74 9.56 -23.18
C PRO A 45 13.70 9.13 -21.71
N ASP A 46 14.74 8.43 -21.25
CA ASP A 46 14.79 7.86 -19.88
C ASP A 46 14.53 8.90 -18.78
N GLU A 47 14.99 10.15 -18.97
CA GLU A 47 14.73 11.25 -18.03
C GLU A 47 13.24 11.60 -17.91
N VAL A 48 12.50 11.56 -19.03
CA VAL A 48 11.07 11.85 -19.04
C VAL A 48 10.31 10.70 -18.40
N ALA A 49 10.69 9.45 -18.67
CA ALA A 49 10.10 8.28 -18.03
C ALA A 49 10.34 8.30 -16.51
N ALA A 50 11.56 8.60 -16.08
CA ALA A 50 11.91 8.72 -14.67
C ALA A 50 11.10 9.82 -13.96
N ARG A 51 10.93 10.98 -14.61
CA ARG A 51 10.11 12.06 -14.05
C ARG A 51 8.64 11.67 -13.95
N LEU A 52 8.06 11.03 -14.96
CA LEU A 52 6.68 10.57 -14.93
C LEU A 52 6.45 9.55 -13.80
N LEU A 53 7.38 8.63 -13.59
CA LEU A 53 7.32 7.67 -12.48
C LEU A 53 7.42 8.37 -11.12
N ALA A 54 8.31 9.36 -10.98
CA ALA A 54 8.43 10.14 -9.76
C ALA A 54 7.17 10.97 -9.45
N ASP A 55 6.56 11.55 -10.50
CA ASP A 55 5.30 12.28 -10.38
C ASP A 55 4.15 11.32 -9.98
N GLU A 56 4.04 10.14 -10.61
CA GLU A 56 3.04 9.12 -10.26
C GLU A 56 3.20 8.63 -8.81
N HIS A 57 4.43 8.34 -8.39
CA HIS A 57 4.76 7.95 -7.01
C HIS A 57 4.30 9.00 -6.01
N THR A 58 4.57 10.28 -6.30
CA THR A 58 4.17 11.40 -5.43
C THR A 58 2.65 11.55 -5.35
N VAL A 59 1.96 11.43 -6.50
CA VAL A 59 0.50 11.52 -6.55
C VAL A 59 -0.14 10.39 -5.75
N ARG A 60 0.33 9.15 -5.91
CA ARG A 60 -0.19 7.98 -5.18
C ARG A 60 -0.03 8.12 -3.68
N LEU A 61 1.14 8.57 -3.19
CA LEU A 61 1.33 8.82 -1.75
C LEU A 61 0.42 9.93 -1.24
N ALA A 62 0.27 11.03 -1.99
CA ALA A 62 -0.61 12.13 -1.60
C ALA A 62 -2.09 11.69 -1.51
N GLU A 63 -2.54 10.83 -2.43
CA GLU A 63 -3.89 10.26 -2.40
C GLU A 63 -4.11 9.40 -1.15
N LEU A 64 -3.17 8.51 -0.81
CA LEU A 64 -3.25 7.67 0.39
C LEU A 64 -3.20 8.52 1.67
N ALA A 65 -2.31 9.52 1.72
CA ALA A 65 -2.20 10.43 2.85
C ALA A 65 -3.50 11.23 3.06
N SER A 66 -4.10 11.75 1.97
CA SER A 66 -5.39 12.43 2.04
C SER A 66 -6.51 11.50 2.51
N PHE A 67 -6.48 10.23 2.11
CA PHE A 67 -7.44 9.25 2.61
C PHE A 67 -7.24 8.97 4.11
N ALA A 68 -5.99 8.84 4.58
CA ALA A 68 -5.69 8.67 5.99
C ALA A 68 -6.18 9.85 6.84
N GLU A 69 -6.00 11.09 6.36
CA GLU A 69 -6.54 12.29 7.02
C GLU A 69 -8.08 12.27 7.11
N GLN A 70 -8.77 11.78 6.08
CA GLN A 70 -10.22 11.63 6.11
C GLN A 70 -10.65 10.54 7.11
N ALA A 71 -9.92 9.42 7.17
CA ALA A 71 -10.18 8.32 8.09
C ALA A 71 -9.82 8.66 9.56
N ASP A 72 -8.91 9.60 9.80
CA ASP A 72 -8.68 10.16 11.13
C ASP A 72 -9.98 10.80 11.67
N ALA A 73 -10.69 11.55 10.82
CA ALA A 73 -11.96 12.22 11.16
C ALA A 73 -13.18 11.29 11.17
N ASP A 74 -13.13 10.17 10.43
CA ASP A 74 -14.26 9.24 10.26
C ASP A 74 -13.85 7.79 10.60
N PRO A 75 -14.20 7.30 11.81
CA PRO A 75 -13.85 5.96 12.24
C PRO A 75 -14.34 4.82 11.33
N GLU A 76 -15.44 5.00 10.61
CA GLU A 76 -15.99 3.96 9.71
C GLU A 76 -15.07 3.69 8.51
N ARG A 77 -14.23 4.66 8.15
CA ARG A 77 -13.33 4.60 6.99
C ARG A 77 -11.93 4.08 7.31
N ARG A 78 -11.60 3.86 8.58
CA ARG A 78 -10.25 3.47 9.03
C ARG A 78 -9.80 2.13 8.48
N GLN A 79 -10.65 1.11 8.56
CA GLN A 79 -10.32 -0.21 8.03
C GLN A 79 -10.16 -0.18 6.50
N GLU A 80 -11.02 0.59 5.81
CA GLU A 80 -10.91 0.78 4.37
C GLU A 80 -9.58 1.46 4.00
N CYS A 81 -9.15 2.46 4.77
CA CYS A 81 -7.86 3.11 4.59
C CYS A 81 -6.69 2.15 4.81
N VAL A 82 -6.72 1.33 5.87
CA VAL A 82 -5.70 0.30 6.12
C VAL A 82 -5.62 -0.68 4.96
N HIS A 83 -6.76 -1.21 4.49
CA HIS A 83 -6.79 -2.09 3.31
C HIS A 83 -6.29 -1.40 2.05
N ALA A 84 -6.64 -0.13 1.84
CA ALA A 84 -6.20 0.62 0.68
C ALA A 84 -4.69 0.84 0.65
N ILE A 85 -4.06 1.08 1.80
CA ILE A 85 -2.60 1.17 1.94
C ILE A 85 -1.95 -0.20 1.76
N ALA A 86 -2.48 -1.24 2.43
CA ALA A 86 -1.97 -2.61 2.33
C ALA A 86 -1.99 -3.13 0.88
N ALA A 87 -3.04 -2.83 0.12
CA ALA A 87 -3.16 -3.19 -1.28
C ALA A 87 -2.14 -2.50 -2.22
N ARG A 88 -1.37 -1.52 -1.74
CA ARG A 88 -0.30 -0.88 -2.51
C ARG A 88 1.07 -1.55 -2.33
N PHE A 89 1.22 -2.46 -1.36
CA PHE A 89 2.49 -3.15 -1.15
C PHE A 89 2.89 -4.07 -2.32
N ASP A 90 1.91 -4.48 -3.13
CA ASP A 90 2.09 -5.31 -4.34
C ASP A 90 2.33 -4.50 -5.62
N ASP A 91 2.32 -3.16 -5.54
CA ASP A 91 2.53 -2.33 -6.73
C ASP A 91 3.96 -2.56 -7.28
N ASP A 92 4.04 -2.85 -8.58
CA ASP A 92 5.29 -3.10 -9.30
C ASP A 92 6.05 -1.78 -9.57
N TRP A 93 6.75 -1.31 -8.54
CA TRP A 93 7.61 -0.13 -8.62
C TRP A 93 9.08 -0.53 -8.87
N PRO A 94 9.87 0.31 -9.58
CA PRO A 94 11.28 0.04 -9.84
C PRO A 94 12.13 -0.14 -8.56
N ASP A 95 11.73 0.51 -7.46
CA ASP A 95 12.33 0.34 -6.14
C ASP A 95 11.25 -0.07 -5.11
N PRO A 96 10.93 -1.37 -4.99
CA PRO A 96 9.90 -1.84 -4.07
C PRO A 96 10.31 -1.66 -2.61
N VAL A 97 11.61 -1.58 -2.30
CA VAL A 97 12.10 -1.39 -0.93
C VAL A 97 11.78 0.02 -0.46
N ALA A 98 12.12 1.03 -1.26
CA ALA A 98 11.79 2.43 -0.96
C ALA A 98 10.27 2.64 -0.89
N TRP A 99 9.52 2.03 -1.83
CA TRP A 99 8.07 2.13 -1.85
C TRP A 99 7.40 1.56 -0.59
N GLN A 100 7.75 0.33 -0.20
CA GLN A 100 7.20 -0.28 1.02
C GLN A 100 7.59 0.51 2.27
N ALA A 101 8.77 1.13 2.31
CA ALA A 101 9.18 1.97 3.42
C ALA A 101 8.25 3.19 3.59
N GLU A 102 7.87 3.87 2.50
CA GLU A 102 6.91 4.98 2.53
C GLU A 102 5.51 4.54 2.99
N LEU A 103 5.02 3.40 2.49
CA LEU A 103 3.74 2.83 2.92
C LEU A 103 3.74 2.50 4.42
N TRP A 104 4.84 1.97 4.95
CA TRP A 104 4.99 1.76 6.39
C TRP A 104 5.01 3.06 7.19
N GLN A 105 5.62 4.13 6.67
CA GLN A 105 5.58 5.45 7.33
C GLN A 105 4.16 6.02 7.41
N LEU A 106 3.34 5.77 6.39
CA LEU A 106 1.92 6.13 6.41
C LEU A 106 1.12 5.27 7.39
N LEU A 107 1.34 3.96 7.41
CA LEU A 107 0.51 3.02 8.17
C LEU A 107 0.83 3.00 9.67
N ARG A 108 2.11 3.02 10.06
CA ARG A 108 2.56 2.81 11.46
C ARG A 108 1.97 3.80 12.48
N PRO A 109 1.82 5.10 12.20
CA PRO A 109 1.20 6.03 13.14
C PRO A 109 -0.24 5.65 13.51
N HIS A 110 -0.94 4.91 12.66
CA HIS A 110 -2.33 4.50 12.90
C HIS A 110 -2.43 3.16 13.62
N LEU A 111 -1.40 2.33 13.58
CA LEU A 111 -1.39 1.03 14.27
C LEU A 111 -0.70 1.07 15.63
N ARG A 112 0.06 2.12 15.95
CA ARG A 112 0.78 2.23 17.23
C ARG A 112 -0.09 2.81 18.33
N ARG A 113 -0.27 2.04 19.41
CA ARG A 113 -1.07 2.45 20.58
C ARG A 113 -0.64 3.78 21.20
N GLU A 114 0.66 4.08 21.20
CA GLU A 114 1.23 5.31 21.75
C GLU A 114 1.05 6.54 20.85
N SER A 115 0.62 6.33 19.60
CA SER A 115 0.40 7.41 18.66
C SER A 115 -0.92 8.14 18.95
N PRO A 116 -0.95 9.49 18.84
CA PRO A 116 -2.20 10.24 18.95
C PRO A 116 -3.19 9.93 17.80
N ARG A 117 -2.73 9.31 16.71
CA ARG A 117 -3.53 8.90 15.55
C ARG A 117 -3.89 7.41 15.57
N PHE A 118 -3.75 6.75 16.72
CA PHE A 118 -4.02 5.32 16.85
C PHE A 118 -5.47 4.96 16.50
N TRP A 119 -5.64 3.92 15.69
CA TRP A 119 -6.91 3.35 15.29
C TRP A 119 -7.05 1.94 15.91
N PRO A 120 -7.88 1.76 16.96
CA PRO A 120 -8.03 0.47 17.61
C PRO A 120 -8.83 -0.52 16.76
N GLY A 121 -8.50 -1.81 16.87
CA GLY A 121 -9.30 -2.89 16.28
C GLY A 121 -9.12 -3.12 14.78
N MET A 122 -8.05 -2.57 14.19
CA MET A 122 -7.74 -2.72 12.76
C MET A 122 -7.23 -4.11 12.43
N ASP A 123 -7.60 -4.62 11.26
CA ASP A 123 -6.98 -5.80 10.65
C ASP A 123 -5.90 -5.38 9.66
N LEU A 124 -4.77 -6.08 9.67
CA LEU A 124 -3.68 -5.89 8.73
C LEU A 124 -3.50 -7.17 7.90
N ASP A 125 -3.86 -7.10 6.62
CA ASP A 125 -3.72 -8.20 5.67
C ASP A 125 -2.62 -7.88 4.67
N LEU A 126 -1.54 -8.66 4.70
CA LEU A 126 -0.37 -8.52 3.83
C LEU A 126 0.00 -9.90 3.23
N ASP A 127 -1.03 -10.64 2.83
CA ASP A 127 -0.94 -12.00 2.28
C ASP A 127 -0.37 -12.01 0.85
N TYR A 128 0.33 -13.08 0.50
CA TYR A 128 0.90 -13.33 -0.84
C TYR A 128 1.92 -12.28 -1.31
N LEU A 129 2.52 -11.53 -0.38
CA LEU A 129 3.46 -10.45 -0.70
C LEU A 129 4.93 -10.87 -0.54
N VAL A 130 5.83 -10.14 -1.19
CA VAL A 130 7.25 -10.12 -0.82
C VAL A 130 7.52 -8.86 -0.02
N LEU A 131 7.77 -9.01 1.29
CA LEU A 131 8.03 -7.90 2.19
C LEU A 131 9.52 -7.70 2.41
N HIS A 132 10.00 -6.51 2.09
CA HIS A 132 11.43 -6.17 2.13
C HIS A 132 11.89 -5.65 3.49
N ALA A 133 11.02 -5.02 4.26
CA ALA A 133 11.27 -4.63 5.64
C ALA A 133 9.93 -4.52 6.36
N VAL A 134 9.78 -5.17 7.52
CA VAL A 134 8.55 -5.12 8.33
C VAL A 134 8.87 -4.56 9.69
N ASP A 135 8.19 -3.47 10.07
CA ASP A 135 8.38 -2.79 11.35
C ASP A 135 7.03 -2.56 12.03
N LEU A 136 6.65 -3.53 12.86
CA LEU A 136 5.43 -3.52 13.66
C LEU A 136 5.71 -3.26 15.15
N ARG A 137 6.87 -2.69 15.46
CA ARG A 137 7.25 -2.39 16.85
C ARG A 137 6.19 -1.53 17.54
N GLY A 138 5.69 -2.02 18.66
CA GLY A 138 4.66 -1.34 19.47
C GLY A 138 3.31 -1.15 18.77
N CYS A 139 3.07 -1.86 17.66
CA CYS A 139 1.78 -1.83 16.98
C CYS A 139 0.75 -2.72 17.70
N GLU A 140 -0.50 -2.29 17.72
CA GLU A 140 -1.66 -3.03 18.22
C GLU A 140 -2.68 -3.16 17.08
N VAL A 141 -3.00 -4.39 16.71
CA VAL A 141 -4.02 -4.72 15.70
C VAL A 141 -4.96 -5.78 16.26
N ARG A 142 -6.13 -5.95 15.65
CA ARG A 142 -7.02 -7.06 15.99
C ARG A 142 -6.51 -8.37 15.40
N ARG A 143 -6.24 -8.39 14.10
CA ARG A 143 -5.64 -9.52 13.38
C ARG A 143 -4.51 -9.04 12.47
N ALA A 144 -3.44 -9.82 12.36
CA ALA A 144 -2.38 -9.62 11.37
C ALA A 144 -2.18 -10.90 10.55
N SER A 145 -2.32 -10.79 9.23
CA SER A 145 -2.23 -11.90 8.30
C SER A 145 -1.07 -11.69 7.31
N PHE A 146 -0.28 -12.74 7.16
CA PHE A 146 0.88 -12.85 6.29
C PHE A 146 0.90 -14.22 5.61
N VAL A 147 -0.27 -14.70 5.19
CA VAL A 147 -0.44 -16.00 4.55
C VAL A 147 0.34 -16.02 3.24
N GLU A 148 1.15 -17.05 3.04
CA GLU A 148 2.04 -17.21 1.88
C GLU A 148 2.98 -16.02 1.63
N THR A 149 3.21 -15.17 2.63
CA THR A 149 4.08 -13.99 2.52
C THR A 149 5.55 -14.36 2.66
N SER A 150 6.39 -13.77 1.82
CA SER A 150 7.85 -13.96 1.82
C SER A 150 8.57 -12.76 2.43
N PHE A 151 9.24 -12.97 3.56
CA PHE A 151 10.02 -11.96 4.28
C PHE A 151 11.47 -11.92 3.79
N ALA A 152 11.76 -11.01 2.85
CA ALA A 152 13.07 -10.89 2.22
C ALA A 152 14.11 -10.16 3.10
N GLY A 153 13.69 -9.23 3.96
CA GLY A 153 14.61 -8.42 4.77
C GLY A 153 14.29 -8.39 6.26
N PRO A 154 14.63 -7.30 6.98
CA PRO A 154 14.46 -7.22 8.43
C PRO A 154 12.99 -7.26 8.84
N VAL A 155 12.74 -7.84 10.01
CA VAL A 155 11.41 -8.02 10.58
C VAL A 155 11.47 -7.67 12.05
N ASP A 156 10.57 -6.82 12.55
CA ASP A 156 10.55 -6.44 13.95
C ASP A 156 9.13 -6.34 14.52
N PHE A 157 8.75 -7.34 15.30
CA PHE A 157 7.50 -7.42 16.07
C PHE A 157 7.69 -7.07 17.55
N THR A 158 8.79 -6.40 17.95
CA THR A 158 9.05 -6.07 19.36
C THR A 158 7.91 -5.26 19.96
N GLY A 159 7.22 -5.83 20.95
CA GLY A 159 6.07 -5.20 21.62
C GLY A 159 4.82 -5.07 20.73
N ALA A 160 4.78 -5.72 19.56
CA ALA A 160 3.59 -5.82 18.75
C ALA A 160 2.55 -6.73 19.44
N THR A 161 1.27 -6.40 19.29
CA THR A 161 0.16 -7.21 19.81
C THR A 161 -0.93 -7.40 18.77
N ALA A 162 -1.44 -8.64 18.68
CA ALA A 162 -2.62 -9.00 17.90
C ALA A 162 -3.40 -10.07 18.66
N ALA A 163 -4.73 -10.13 18.47
CA ALA A 163 -5.50 -11.26 18.97
C ALA A 163 -5.17 -12.55 18.20
N GLU A 164 -4.77 -12.41 16.94
CA GLU A 164 -4.41 -13.50 16.05
C GLU A 164 -3.31 -13.04 15.07
N TYR A 165 -2.29 -13.88 14.93
CA TYR A 165 -1.28 -13.80 13.88
C TYR A 165 -1.45 -15.02 12.98
N ASP A 166 -1.59 -14.80 11.68
CA ASP A 166 -1.60 -15.86 10.68
C ASP A 166 -0.36 -15.74 9.79
N PHE A 167 0.53 -16.73 9.87
CA PHE A 167 1.70 -16.85 9.00
C PHE A 167 1.67 -18.17 8.22
N THR A 168 0.48 -18.72 7.96
CA THR A 168 0.32 -19.99 7.24
C THR A 168 1.03 -19.93 5.89
N GLY A 169 2.00 -20.83 5.68
CA GLY A 169 2.78 -20.88 4.44
C GLY A 169 3.73 -19.69 4.24
N ALA A 170 3.96 -18.86 5.24
CA ALA A 170 4.91 -17.76 5.14
C ALA A 170 6.35 -18.27 5.07
N HIS A 171 7.20 -17.56 4.33
CA HIS A 171 8.59 -17.93 4.12
C HIS A 171 9.54 -16.82 4.56
N VAL A 172 10.70 -17.20 5.09
CA VAL A 172 11.73 -16.28 5.57
C VAL A 172 13.03 -16.52 4.82
N ARG A 173 13.64 -15.44 4.35
CA ARG A 173 14.94 -15.53 3.69
C ARG A 173 16.08 -15.68 4.71
N ILE A 174 16.79 -16.80 4.71
CA ILE A 174 17.84 -17.13 5.69
C ILE A 174 19.27 -16.75 5.27
N ASP A 175 19.50 -16.42 4.00
CA ASP A 175 20.82 -16.03 3.48
C ASP A 175 21.13 -14.53 3.64
N ALA A 176 20.19 -13.77 4.20
CA ALA A 176 20.35 -12.34 4.50
C ALA A 176 20.84 -12.14 5.94
N ASP A 177 21.95 -11.41 6.11
CA ASP A 177 22.46 -10.96 7.41
C ASP A 177 21.62 -9.79 7.94
N VAL A 178 20.42 -10.10 8.43
CA VAL A 178 19.46 -9.12 8.95
C VAL A 178 18.85 -9.61 10.26
N VAL A 179 18.61 -8.68 11.17
CA VAL A 179 17.93 -8.96 12.44
C VAL A 179 16.45 -9.18 12.21
N ARG A 180 15.91 -10.25 12.81
CA ARG A 180 14.49 -10.57 12.79
C ARG A 180 13.98 -10.91 14.18
N VAL A 181 12.87 -10.29 14.57
CA VAL A 181 12.16 -10.53 15.83
C VAL A 181 10.72 -10.87 15.49
N TRP A 182 10.33 -12.12 15.71
CA TRP A 182 8.98 -12.62 15.45
C TRP A 182 8.08 -12.48 16.69
N PRO A 183 6.74 -12.52 16.52
CA PRO A 183 5.85 -12.67 17.66
C PRO A 183 6.17 -13.93 18.47
N PRO A 184 5.86 -13.97 19.78
CA PRO A 184 6.04 -15.17 20.59
C PRO A 184 5.35 -16.38 19.95
N GLY A 185 6.03 -17.53 19.97
CA GLY A 185 5.52 -18.76 19.38
C GLY A 185 5.89 -18.96 17.91
N TRP A 186 6.47 -17.97 17.22
CA TRP A 186 6.88 -18.12 15.83
C TRP A 186 8.38 -18.14 15.67
N GLU A 187 8.91 -19.11 14.91
CA GLU A 187 10.32 -19.18 14.55
C GLU A 187 10.53 -19.71 13.12
N PRO A 188 11.61 -19.30 12.42
CA PRO A 188 11.99 -19.90 11.15
C PRO A 188 12.26 -21.40 11.34
N GLY A 189 11.76 -22.22 10.41
CA GLY A 189 12.05 -23.65 10.37
C GLY A 189 13.54 -23.96 10.14
N GLU A 190 13.86 -25.25 10.12
CA GLU A 190 15.24 -25.70 9.87
C GLU A 190 15.71 -25.28 8.46
N PRO A 191 16.95 -24.79 8.33
CA PRO A 191 17.53 -24.45 7.04
C PRO A 191 17.81 -25.72 6.23
N GLU A 192 16.87 -26.13 5.38
CA GLU A 192 17.16 -27.02 4.25
C GLU A 192 17.94 -26.24 3.17
N PRO A 193 18.64 -26.88 2.20
CA PRO A 193 19.49 -26.18 1.24
C PRO A 193 18.69 -25.34 0.24
N GLN A 194 18.14 -24.20 0.70
CA GLN A 194 17.45 -23.16 -0.05
C GLN A 194 17.49 -21.87 0.77
N PRO A 195 17.51 -20.67 0.14
CA PRO A 195 17.58 -19.43 0.89
C PRO A 195 16.26 -19.09 1.59
N TRP A 196 15.19 -19.85 1.40
CA TRP A 196 13.87 -19.63 2.00
C TRP A 196 13.47 -20.81 2.88
N VAL A 197 13.04 -20.51 4.11
CA VAL A 197 12.48 -21.50 5.05
C VAL A 197 11.08 -21.08 5.46
N GLU A 198 10.21 -22.06 5.67
CA GLU A 198 8.87 -21.82 6.21
C GLU A 198 8.95 -21.27 7.64
N LEU A 199 8.13 -20.27 7.97
CA LEU A 199 7.93 -19.81 9.34
C LEU A 199 6.94 -20.74 10.06
N ARG A 200 7.27 -21.21 11.26
CA ARG A 200 6.48 -22.20 12.00
C ARG A 200 6.07 -21.71 13.37
N GLU A 201 4.88 -22.15 13.78
CA GLU A 201 4.41 -22.03 15.16
C GLU A 201 5.07 -23.13 16.03
N ARG A 202 5.51 -22.75 17.22
CA ARG A 202 6.23 -23.60 18.19
C ARG A 202 5.29 -24.31 19.17
#